data_AF-A0A6N7VJX9-F1
#
_entry.id   AF-A0A6N7VJX9-F1
#
_cell.length_a   1.000
_cell.length_b   1.000
_cell.length_c   1.000
_cell.angle_alpha   90.00
_cell.angle_beta   90.00
_cell.angle_gamma   90.00
#
_symmetry.space_group_name_H-M   'P 1'
#
loop_
_entity.id
_entity.type
_entity.pdbx_description
1 polymer ?
#
loop_
_entity_poly.entity_id
_entity_poly.type
_entity_poly.pdbx_seq_one_letter_code
_entity_poly.pdbx_strand_id
1 'polypeptide(L)'
;MWKCICDCGNEVVVNAHSLKDGKTRSCGCLNTEVRSSTAKDRFGFVDGTTLSGISSSRKINKNNSTGVRGVSFDKKRNKWVAQITFQRKNHCLGRFDKKEDAIKARLEGEERFFGKYRKDGK
;
A
#
# COMPACT_ATOMS: atom_id res chain seq x y z
N MET A 1 7.94 28.16 -30.59
CA MET A 1 7.89 27.69 -29.19
C MET A 1 8.03 28.89 -28.27
N TRP A 2 7.51 28.84 -27.04
CA TRP A 2 7.52 29.94 -26.07
C TRP A 2 8.41 29.57 -24.87
N LYS A 3 9.25 30.50 -24.44
CA LYS A 3 10.03 30.38 -23.20
C LYS A 3 9.26 31.04 -22.07
N CYS A 4 8.93 30.29 -21.03
CA CYS A 4 8.18 30.77 -19.88
C CYS A 4 9.04 30.64 -18.62
N ILE A 5 9.00 31.66 -17.77
CA ILE A 5 9.56 31.63 -16.42
C ILE A 5 8.40 31.36 -15.47
N CYS A 6 8.51 30.32 -14.66
CA CYS A 6 7.50 29.99 -13.66
C CYS A 6 7.83 30.66 -12.33
N ASP A 7 6.84 30.86 -11.46
CA ASP A 7 7.02 31.44 -10.11
C ASP A 7 8.00 30.64 -9.23
N CYS A 8 8.22 29.36 -9.58
CA CYS A 8 9.25 28.49 -9.00
C CYS A 8 10.70 28.93 -9.32
N GLY A 9 10.89 29.91 -10.23
CA GLY A 9 12.18 30.36 -10.75
C GLY A 9 12.71 29.55 -11.94
N ASN A 10 12.11 28.40 -12.28
CA ASN A 10 12.56 27.58 -13.40
C ASN A 10 12.00 28.04 -14.74
N GLU A 11 12.82 27.86 -15.78
CA GLU A 11 12.46 28.11 -17.17
C GLU A 11 11.95 26.83 -17.84
N VAL A 12 10.92 26.97 -18.67
CA VAL A 12 10.35 25.87 -19.46
C VAL A 12 10.03 26.34 -20.88
N VAL A 13 10.31 25.49 -21.86
CA VAL A 13 9.96 25.72 -23.27
C VAL A 13 8.65 24.99 -23.57
N VAL A 14 7.62 25.71 -23.97
CA VAL A 14 6.27 25.19 -24.20
C VAL A 14 5.75 25.56 -25.58
N ASN A 15 4.82 24.77 -26.11
CA ASN A 15 4.07 25.15 -27.30
C ASN A 15 3.03 26.22 -26.93
N ALA A 16 2.83 27.21 -27.81
CA ALA A 16 1.80 28.24 -27.67
C ALA A 16 0.41 27.63 -27.42
N HIS A 17 0.10 26.54 -28.12
CA HIS A 17 -1.19 25.87 -28.00
C HIS A 17 -1.38 25.25 -26.61
N SER A 18 -0.35 24.58 -26.06
CA SER A 18 -0.40 23.99 -24.72
C SER A 18 -0.55 25.03 -23.60
N LEU A 19 -0.02 26.24 -23.81
CA LEU A 19 -0.19 27.36 -22.88
C LEU A 19 -1.60 27.95 -22.96
N LYS A 20 -2.12 28.21 -24.17
CA LYS A 20 -3.47 28.75 -24.39
C LYS A 20 -4.58 27.81 -23.93
N ASP A 21 -4.43 26.51 -24.20
CA ASP A 21 -5.38 25.47 -23.77
C ASP A 21 -5.32 25.18 -22.25
N GLY A 22 -4.39 25.79 -21.51
CA GLY A 22 -4.21 25.53 -20.09
C GLY A 22 -3.64 24.15 -19.75
N LYS A 23 -3.10 23.42 -20.74
CA LYS A 23 -2.45 22.12 -20.55
C LYS A 23 -1.12 22.25 -19.79
N THR A 24 -0.39 23.34 -19.97
CA THR A 24 0.85 23.62 -19.24
C THR A 24 0.66 24.80 -18.29
N ARG A 25 0.56 24.49 -16.99
CA ARG A 25 0.27 25.48 -15.93
C ARG A 25 1.46 25.80 -15.02
N SER A 26 2.57 25.07 -15.14
CA SER A 26 3.76 25.27 -14.31
C SER A 26 5.00 24.64 -14.94
N CYS A 27 6.18 24.94 -14.38
CA CYS A 27 7.45 24.27 -14.67
C CYS A 27 7.47 22.76 -14.31
N GLY A 28 6.39 22.23 -13.71
CA GLY A 28 6.32 20.91 -13.08
C GLY A 28 6.27 20.97 -11.54
N CYS A 29 6.53 22.14 -10.96
CA CYS A 29 6.43 22.39 -9.52
C CYS A 29 5.02 22.12 -8.97
N LEU A 30 3.97 22.55 -9.68
CA LEU A 30 2.58 22.31 -9.28
C LEU A 30 2.27 20.81 -9.14
N ASN A 31 2.75 20.00 -10.08
CA ASN A 31 2.57 18.55 -10.02
C ASN A 31 3.39 17.92 -8.88
N THR A 32 4.55 18.48 -8.56
CA THR A 32 5.39 18.05 -7.44
C THR A 32 4.70 18.34 -6.10
N GLU A 33 4.18 19.56 -5.94
CA GLU A 33 3.44 19.98 -4.75
C GLU A 33 2.19 19.12 -4.53
N VAL A 34 1.36 18.94 -5.56
CA VAL A 34 0.17 18.09 -5.50
C VAL A 34 0.54 16.64 -5.15
N ARG A 35 1.60 16.07 -5.73
CA ARG A 35 2.06 14.72 -5.38
C ARG A 35 2.53 14.62 -3.93
N SER A 36 3.24 15.63 -3.44
CA SER A 36 3.80 15.65 -2.08
C SER A 36 2.74 15.77 -0.99
N SER A 37 1.73 16.63 -1.21
CA SER A 37 0.59 16.82 -0.32
C SER A 37 -0.35 15.62 -0.34
N THR A 38 -0.56 15.03 -1.51
CA THR A 38 -1.59 14.00 -1.67
C THR A 38 -1.11 12.57 -1.38
N ALA A 39 0.20 12.29 -1.48
CA ALA A 39 0.74 10.94 -1.27
C ALA A 39 0.50 10.38 0.14
N LYS A 40 0.42 11.25 1.17
CA LYS A 40 0.15 10.82 2.55
C LYS A 40 -1.34 10.57 2.79
N ASP A 41 -2.21 11.44 2.29
CA ASP A 41 -3.66 11.38 2.50
C ASP A 41 -4.39 10.35 1.62
N ARG A 42 -4.02 10.15 0.35
CA ARG A 42 -4.80 9.33 -0.60
C ARG A 42 -4.88 7.84 -0.26
N PHE A 43 -3.93 7.29 0.49
CA PHE A 43 -3.85 5.84 0.71
C PHE A 43 -4.22 5.40 2.12
N GLY A 44 -4.63 6.33 3.01
CA GLY A 44 -4.90 6.01 4.41
C GLY A 44 -3.65 5.42 5.08
N PHE A 45 -2.52 6.12 4.96
CA PHE A 45 -1.27 5.71 5.59
C PHE A 45 -1.24 6.21 7.03
N VAL A 46 -1.34 5.30 8.00
CA VAL A 46 -1.41 5.61 9.44
C VAL A 46 -0.38 4.73 10.16
N ASP A 47 0.40 5.29 11.09
CA ASP A 47 1.37 4.56 11.91
C ASP A 47 2.27 3.58 11.11
N GLY A 48 2.72 3.97 9.91
CA GLY A 48 3.59 3.12 9.09
C GLY A 48 2.88 1.99 8.32
N THR A 49 1.55 1.91 8.37
CA THR A 49 0.74 0.92 7.66
C THR A 49 -0.28 1.58 6.74
N THR A 50 -0.65 0.90 5.65
CA THR A 50 -1.72 1.35 4.75
C THR A 50 -3.01 0.64 5.15
N LEU A 51 -4.05 1.40 5.51
CA LEU A 51 -5.35 0.83 5.95
C LEU A 51 -5.98 -0.09 4.90
N SER A 52 -5.90 0.27 3.61
CA SER A 52 -6.37 -0.59 2.50
C SER A 52 -5.62 -1.92 2.41
N GLY A 53 -4.35 -1.94 2.85
CA GLY A 53 -3.51 -3.14 2.85
C GLY A 53 -3.93 -4.17 3.91
N ILE A 54 -4.42 -3.70 5.05
CA ILE A 54 -4.79 -4.53 6.20
C ILE A 54 -6.31 -4.75 6.31
N SER A 55 -7.12 -4.05 5.51
CA SER A 55 -8.59 -4.15 5.51
C SER A 55 -9.10 -5.59 5.41
N SER A 56 -10.12 -5.90 6.22
CA SER A 56 -10.85 -7.18 6.20
C SER A 56 -11.50 -7.43 4.84
N SER A 57 -12.03 -6.39 4.19
CA SER A 57 -12.74 -6.46 2.90
C SER A 57 -11.84 -6.62 1.67
N ARG A 58 -10.51 -6.65 1.86
CA ARG A 58 -9.56 -6.74 0.75
C ARG A 58 -9.76 -8.05 -0.03
N LYS A 59 -9.84 -8.00 -1.36
CA LYS A 59 -9.93 -9.22 -2.17
C LYS A 59 -8.64 -10.06 -2.08
N ILE A 60 -8.78 -11.38 -1.98
CA ILE A 60 -7.66 -12.32 -2.03
C ILE A 60 -7.18 -12.42 -3.49
N ASN A 61 -5.87 -12.55 -3.69
CA ASN A 61 -5.30 -12.74 -5.03
C ASN A 61 -5.68 -14.14 -5.56
N LYS A 62 -6.05 -14.24 -6.84
CA LYS A 62 -6.37 -15.50 -7.54
C LYS A 62 -5.29 -16.58 -7.44
N ASN A 63 -4.01 -16.19 -7.27
CA ASN A 63 -2.90 -17.12 -7.13
C ASN A 63 -2.72 -17.63 -5.69
N ASN A 64 -3.62 -17.29 -4.76
CA ASN A 64 -3.59 -17.80 -3.39
C ASN A 64 -4.26 -19.18 -3.34
N SER A 65 -3.45 -20.22 -3.21
CA SER A 65 -3.92 -21.60 -3.16
C SER A 65 -4.54 -22.01 -1.83
N THR A 66 -4.33 -21.24 -0.75
CA THR A 66 -4.70 -21.65 0.61
C THR A 66 -6.04 -21.09 1.07
N GLY A 67 -6.58 -20.09 0.35
CA GLY A 67 -7.76 -19.33 0.73
C GLY A 67 -7.51 -18.31 1.85
N VAL A 68 -6.29 -18.26 2.40
CA VAL A 68 -5.94 -17.44 3.56
C VAL A 68 -4.63 -16.70 3.30
N ARG A 69 -4.64 -15.37 3.48
CA ARG A 69 -3.44 -14.54 3.22
C ARG A 69 -2.37 -14.82 4.25
N GLY A 70 -1.12 -14.95 3.82
CA GLY A 70 0.01 -15.16 4.72
C GLY A 70 0.09 -16.57 5.31
N VAL A 71 -0.73 -17.51 4.84
CA VAL A 71 -0.60 -18.94 5.16
C VAL A 71 -0.15 -19.68 3.91
N SER A 72 0.99 -20.36 3.98
CA SER A 72 1.55 -21.15 2.88
C SER A 72 2.27 -22.39 3.39
N PHE A 73 2.50 -23.37 2.50
CA PHE A 73 3.24 -24.59 2.85
C PHE A 73 4.72 -24.45 2.48
N ASP A 74 5.60 -24.59 3.47
CA ASP A 74 7.05 -24.61 3.26
C ASP A 74 7.51 -26.05 2.98
N LYS A 75 7.67 -26.37 1.69
CA LYS A 75 8.10 -27.68 1.21
C LYS A 75 9.48 -28.11 1.73
N LYS A 76 10.39 -27.16 2.02
CA LYS A 76 11.75 -27.51 2.50
C LYS A 76 11.72 -28.06 3.91
N ARG A 77 10.75 -27.62 4.71
CA ARG A 77 10.60 -27.98 6.12
C ARG A 77 9.38 -28.86 6.39
N ASN A 78 8.60 -29.17 5.37
CA ASN A 78 7.33 -29.89 5.46
C ASN A 78 6.38 -29.33 6.53
N LYS A 79 6.31 -27.99 6.63
CA LYS A 79 5.47 -27.31 7.64
C LYS A 79 4.66 -26.19 7.02
N TRP A 80 3.45 -26.00 7.52
CA TRP A 80 2.63 -24.82 7.25
C TRP A 80 3.20 -23.61 7.98
N VAL A 81 3.38 -22.49 7.29
CA VAL A 81 3.90 -21.25 7.88
C VAL A 81 2.81 -20.19 7.88
N ALA A 82 2.67 -19.49 8.99
CA ALA A 82 1.81 -18.33 9.14
C ALA A 82 2.67 -17.07 9.25
N GLN A 83 2.38 -16.07 8.43
CA GLN A 83 3.11 -14.80 8.37
C GLN A 83 2.14 -13.64 8.25
N ILE A 84 2.54 -12.51 8.83
CA ILE A 84 1.81 -11.24 8.74
C ILE A 84 2.79 -10.11 8.44
N THR A 85 2.50 -9.34 7.40
CA THR A 85 3.26 -8.13 7.12
C THR A 85 2.55 -6.93 7.74
N PHE A 86 3.25 -6.20 8.59
CA PHE A 86 2.76 -5.00 9.24
C PHE A 86 3.90 -3.99 9.39
N GLN A 87 3.63 -2.70 9.18
CA GLN A 87 4.65 -1.63 9.27
C GLN A 87 5.94 -1.92 8.47
N ARG A 88 5.79 -2.42 7.25
CA ARG A 88 6.89 -2.84 6.35
C ARG A 88 7.80 -3.95 6.91
N LYS A 89 7.40 -4.60 8.01
CA LYS A 89 8.09 -5.75 8.60
C LYS A 89 7.27 -7.01 8.38
N ASN A 90 7.95 -8.10 8.03
CA ASN A 90 7.32 -9.42 7.95
C ASN A 90 7.52 -10.15 9.29
N HIS A 91 6.41 -10.46 9.96
CA HIS A 91 6.41 -11.18 11.23
C HIS A 91 6.02 -12.63 10.96
N CYS A 92 6.91 -13.57 11.33
CA CYS A 92 6.60 -15.00 11.31
C CYS A 92 5.82 -15.34 12.58
N LEU A 93 4.58 -15.77 12.43
CA LEU A 93 3.68 -16.12 13.55
C LEU A 93 3.91 -17.56 14.04
N GLY A 94 4.46 -18.42 13.18
CA GLY A 94 4.82 -19.78 13.56
C GLY A 94 4.91 -20.73 12.37
N ARG A 95 5.34 -21.95 12.66
CA ARG A 95 5.37 -23.08 11.73
C ARG A 95 4.68 -24.26 12.39
N PHE A 96 3.76 -24.88 11.66
CA PHE A 96 2.82 -25.88 12.18
C PHE A 96 2.80 -27.10 11.26
N ASP A 97 2.43 -28.25 11.80
CA ASP A 97 2.29 -29.48 11.01
C ASP A 97 0.94 -29.52 10.28
N LYS A 98 -0.09 -28.85 10.83
CA LYS A 98 -1.43 -28.75 10.24
C LYS A 98 -1.72 -27.38 9.66
N LYS A 99 -2.58 -27.33 8.63
CA LYS A 99 -2.98 -26.08 7.96
C LYS A 99 -3.84 -25.22 8.89
N GLU A 100 -4.72 -25.86 9.64
CA GLU A 100 -5.70 -25.23 10.53
C GLU A 100 -5.00 -24.43 11.63
N ASP A 101 -3.93 -24.99 12.21
CA ASP A 101 -3.14 -24.33 13.24
C ASP A 101 -2.45 -23.07 12.70
N ALA A 102 -1.94 -23.11 11.47
CA ALA A 102 -1.37 -21.94 10.80
C ALA A 102 -2.43 -20.86 10.51
N ILE A 103 -3.66 -21.25 10.18
CA ILE A 103 -4.78 -20.31 10.00
C ILE A 103 -5.16 -19.66 11.33
N LYS A 104 -5.26 -20.45 12.40
CA LYS A 104 -5.55 -19.93 13.74
C LYS A 104 -4.50 -18.91 14.17
N ALA A 105 -3.22 -19.26 14.08
CA ALA A 105 -2.12 -18.34 14.38
C ALA A 105 -2.18 -17.07 13.52
N ARG A 106 -2.58 -17.19 12.25
CA ARG A 106 -2.77 -16.05 11.36
C ARG A 106 -3.87 -15.11 11.85
N LEU A 107 -5.02 -15.64 12.27
CA LEU A 107 -6.15 -14.87 12.80
C LEU A 107 -5.79 -14.15 14.11
N GLU A 108 -5.14 -14.85 15.04
CA GLU A 108 -4.62 -14.25 16.29
C GLU A 108 -3.61 -13.13 16.00
N GLY A 109 -2.77 -13.31 14.97
CA GLY A 109 -1.90 -12.25 14.46
C GLY A 109 -2.68 -11.06 13.90
N GLU A 110 -3.78 -11.27 13.19
CA GLU A 110 -4.60 -10.15 12.69
C GLU A 110 -5.21 -9.32 13.82
N GLU A 111 -5.71 -9.96 14.87
CA GLU A 111 -6.20 -9.26 16.05
C GLU A 111 -5.07 -8.43 16.71
N ARG A 112 -3.93 -9.07 16.95
CA ARG A 112 -2.79 -8.43 17.62
C ARG A 112 -2.22 -7.23 16.85
N PHE A 113 -2.05 -7.35 15.54
CA PHE A 113 -1.37 -6.33 14.73
C PHE A 113 -2.35 -5.36 14.06
N PHE A 114 -3.52 -5.84 13.63
CA PHE A 114 -4.48 -5.03 12.89
C PHE A 114 -5.66 -4.55 13.73
N GLY A 115 -5.90 -5.09 14.93
CA GLY A 115 -7.07 -4.77 15.76
C GLY A 115 -7.29 -3.27 16.00
N LYS A 116 -6.22 -2.51 16.26
CA LYS A 116 -6.27 -1.03 16.41
C LYS A 116 -6.80 -0.32 15.14
N TYR A 117 -6.57 -0.89 13.97
CA TYR A 117 -6.79 -0.26 12.67
C TYR A 117 -8.01 -0.80 11.92
N ARG A 118 -8.38 -2.06 12.16
CA ARG A 118 -9.63 -2.66 11.69
C ARG A 118 -10.75 -2.22 12.64
N LYS A 119 -11.20 -0.98 12.47
CA LYS A 119 -12.49 -0.57 13.04
C LYS A 119 -13.58 -1.14 12.15
N ASP A 120 -14.07 -2.33 12.50
CA ASP A 120 -15.34 -2.82 11.99
C ASP A 120 -16.46 -1.93 12.58
N GLY A 121 -17.16 -1.20 11.70
CA GLY A 121 -18.45 -0.57 12.00
C GLY A 121 -18.45 0.91 12.38
N LYS A 122 -18.68 1.77 11.38
CA LYS A 122 -19.85 2.66 11.44
C LYS A 122 -20.58 2.57 10.10
#